data_AF-A0A2A2GTF4-F1
#
_entry.id   AF-A0A2A2GTF4-F1
#
_cell.length_a   1.000
_cell.length_b   1.000
_cell.length_c   1.000
_cell.angle_alpha   90.00
_cell.angle_beta   90.00
_cell.angle_gamma   90.00
#
_symmetry.space_group_name_H-M   'P 1'
#
loop_
_entity.id
_entity.type
_entity.pdbx_description
1 polymer ?
#
loop_
_entity_poly.entity_id
_entity_poly.type
_entity_poly.pdbx_seq_one_letter_code
_entity_poly.pdbx_strand_id
1 'polypeptide(L)'
;MSNLINIETKNINGALIQTVNARDLHQFLEVGKDFTTWVKDRINQYGFVENQDYIIVENLSSPKSGSAKSRQRPMKDYCISIDMAKELSMVERNEKGKQATSFAQN
;
A
#
# COMPACT_ATOMS: atom_id res chain seq x y z
N MET A 1 -10.27 -9.51 12.64
CA MET A 1 -8.82 -9.79 12.65
C MET A 1 -8.11 -8.47 12.46
N SER A 2 -7.16 -8.13 13.33
CA SER A 2 -6.44 -6.85 13.30
C SER A 2 -5.55 -6.81 12.07
N ASN A 3 -5.93 -6.02 11.04
CA ASN A 3 -5.05 -5.75 9.90
C ASN A 3 -3.98 -4.77 10.38
N LEU A 4 -2.82 -5.28 10.79
CA LEU A 4 -1.69 -4.45 11.18
C LEU A 4 -0.99 -3.99 9.89
N ILE A 5 -0.80 -2.68 9.73
CA ILE A 5 0.03 -2.15 8.64
C ILE A 5 1.49 -2.26 9.09
N ASN A 6 2.29 -3.01 8.34
CA ASN A 6 3.73 -3.14 8.61
C ASN A 6 4.50 -1.94 8.05
N ILE A 7 5.41 -1.39 8.83
CA ILE A 7 6.33 -0.33 8.39
C ILE A 7 7.67 -0.97 8.02
N GLU A 8 8.14 -0.70 6.81
CA GLU A 8 9.42 -1.17 6.29
C GLU A 8 10.27 0.01 5.83
N THR A 9 11.59 -0.11 5.93
CA THR A 9 12.50 0.87 5.32
C THR A 9 12.90 0.40 3.92
N LYS A 10 12.71 1.25 2.90
CA LYS A 10 13.11 0.99 1.51
C LYS A 10 14.04 2.08 0.99
N ASN A 11 14.90 1.71 0.05
CA ASN A 11 15.65 2.69 -0.71
C ASN A 11 14.74 3.27 -1.80
N ILE A 12 14.48 4.57 -1.73
CA ILE A 12 13.77 5.34 -2.73
C ILE A 12 14.73 6.43 -3.21
N ASN A 13 15.17 6.32 -4.47
CA ASN A 13 16.10 7.28 -5.11
C ASN A 13 17.37 7.58 -4.28
N GLY A 14 17.97 6.55 -3.66
CA GLY A 14 19.20 6.69 -2.88
C GLY A 14 19.00 7.04 -1.41
N ALA A 15 17.77 7.35 -0.98
CA ALA A 15 17.43 7.62 0.42
C ALA A 15 16.73 6.44 1.08
N LEU A 16 17.03 6.18 2.36
CA LEU A 16 16.28 5.21 3.16
C LEU A 16 15.02 5.89 3.71
N ILE A 17 13.86 5.47 3.19
CA ILE A 17 12.55 6.03 3.53
C ILE A 17 11.71 4.96 4.22
N GLN A 18 10.98 5.33 5.27
CA GLN A 18 9.96 4.47 5.85
C GLN A 18 8.75 4.40 4.90
N THR A 19 8.28 3.18 4.69
CA THR A 19 7.23 2.86 3.74
C THR A 19 6.25 1.86 4.34
N VAL A 20 5.07 1.79 3.76
CA VAL A 20 4.08 0.75 4.03
C VAL A 20 3.66 0.09 2.72
N ASN A 21 3.14 -1.13 2.79
CA ASN A 21 2.54 -1.77 1.63
C ASN A 21 1.15 -1.17 1.36
N ALA A 22 0.94 -0.65 0.15
CA ALA A 22 -0.34 -0.03 -0.22
C ALA A 22 -1.52 -1.02 -0.18
N ARG A 23 -1.29 -2.33 -0.36
CA ARG A 23 -2.35 -3.35 -0.23
C ARG A 23 -2.81 -3.50 1.21
N ASP A 24 -1.88 -3.46 2.16
CA ASP A 24 -2.20 -3.52 3.59
C ASP A 24 -2.99 -2.28 3.99
N LEU A 25 -2.59 -1.10 3.49
CA LEU A 25 -3.36 0.14 3.70
C LEU A 25 -4.75 0.05 3.07
N HIS A 26 -4.87 -0.41 1.82
CA HIS A 26 -6.16 -0.58 1.13
C HIS A 26 -7.12 -1.48 1.90
N GLN A 27 -6.61 -2.62 2.39
CA GLN A 27 -7.36 -3.57 3.21
C GLN A 27 -7.71 -2.98 4.58
N PHE A 28 -6.78 -2.26 5.23
CA PHE A 28 -7.03 -1.60 6.51
C PHE A 28 -8.09 -0.51 6.42
N LEU A 29 -8.07 0.26 5.33
CA LEU A 29 -9.07 1.28 5.04
C LEU A 29 -10.38 0.69 4.51
N GLU A 30 -10.48 -0.62 4.31
CA GLU A 30 -11.70 -1.30 3.85
C GLU A 30 -12.28 -0.69 2.56
N VAL A 31 -11.40 -0.29 1.63
CA VAL A 31 -11.80 0.35 0.38
C VAL A 31 -12.46 -0.68 -0.54
N GLY A 32 -13.71 -0.42 -0.96
CA GLY A 32 -14.48 -1.34 -1.79
C GLY A 32 -14.04 -1.43 -3.26
N LYS A 33 -13.30 -0.44 -3.77
CA LYS A 33 -12.72 -0.46 -5.13
C LYS A 33 -11.58 -1.47 -5.19
N ASP A 34 -11.41 -2.19 -6.30
CA ASP A 34 -10.28 -3.11 -6.45
C ASP A 34 -8.93 -2.38 -6.30
N PHE A 35 -7.96 -3.04 -5.69
CA PHE A 35 -6.67 -2.42 -5.36
C PHE A 35 -5.97 -1.79 -6.57
N THR A 36 -6.00 -2.46 -7.74
CA THR A 36 -5.23 -2.01 -8.91
C THR A 36 -5.79 -0.72 -9.47
N THR A 37 -7.11 -0.63 -9.58
CA THR A 37 -7.79 0.60 -10.00
C THR A 37 -7.64 1.68 -8.94
N TRP A 38 -7.83 1.34 -7.66
CA TRP A 38 -7.73 2.30 -6.56
C TRP A 38 -6.35 2.96 -6.48
N VAL A 39 -5.26 2.19 -6.45
CA VAL A 39 -3.92 2.75 -6.29
C VAL A 39 -3.54 3.66 -7.46
N LYS A 40 -3.89 3.26 -8.70
CA LYS A 40 -3.63 4.06 -9.90
C LYS A 40 -4.44 5.35 -9.92
N ASP A 41 -5.73 5.28 -9.56
CA ASP A 41 -6.58 6.46 -9.48
C ASP A 41 -6.04 7.46 -8.46
N ARG A 42 -5.61 6.98 -7.29
CA ARG A 42 -5.07 7.86 -6.24
C ARG A 42 -3.71 8.45 -6.60
N ILE A 43 -2.81 7.66 -7.21
CA ILE A 43 -1.55 8.17 -7.77
C ILE A 43 -1.84 9.32 -8.74
N ASN A 44 -2.75 9.11 -9.70
CA ASN A 44 -3.06 10.12 -10.71
C ASN A 44 -3.78 11.35 -10.13
N GLN A 45 -4.73 11.15 -9.22
CA GLN A 45 -5.57 12.22 -8.67
C GLN A 45 -4.78 13.17 -7.78
N TYR A 46 -3.82 12.64 -7.00
CA TYR A 46 -3.05 13.41 -6.03
C TYR A 46 -1.63 13.75 -6.51
N GLY A 47 -1.24 13.23 -7.70
CA GLY A 47 0.03 13.57 -8.32
C GLY A 47 1.24 12.91 -7.65
N PHE A 48 1.07 11.74 -7.04
CA PHE A 48 2.17 10.99 -6.43
C PHE A 48 3.19 10.55 -7.49
N VAL A 49 4.48 10.67 -7.17
CA VAL A 49 5.59 10.46 -8.09
C VAL A 49 6.36 9.18 -7.74
N GLU A 50 6.60 8.33 -8.75
CA GLU A 50 7.43 7.14 -8.59
C GLU A 50 8.89 7.53 -8.30
N ASN A 51 9.55 6.80 -7.41
CA ASN A 51 10.87 7.11 -6.86
C ASN A 51 10.93 8.37 -5.97
N GLN A 52 9.77 8.86 -5.53
CA GLN A 52 9.67 9.91 -4.52
C GLN A 52 8.65 9.51 -3.45
N ASP A 53 7.40 9.31 -3.86
CA ASP A 53 6.31 8.96 -2.95
C ASP A 53 6.09 7.45 -2.85
N TYR A 54 6.50 6.71 -3.87
CA TYR A 54 6.39 5.25 -3.89
C TYR A 54 7.39 4.59 -4.81
N ILE A 55 7.56 3.28 -4.64
CA ILE A 55 8.23 2.39 -5.58
C ILE A 55 7.35 1.17 -5.87
N ILE A 56 7.49 0.60 -7.06
CA ILE A 56 6.82 -0.64 -7.44
C ILE A 56 7.76 -1.82 -7.19
N VAL A 57 7.26 -2.82 -6.48
CA VAL A 57 7.98 -4.08 -6.23
C VAL A 57 7.24 -5.20 -6.94
N GLU A 58 7.99 -6.00 -7.71
CA GLU A 58 7.45 -7.22 -8.30
C GLU A 58 7.58 -8.38 -7.30
N ASN A 59 6.45 -8.94 -6.92
CA ASN A 59 6.35 -10.11 -6.06
C ASN A 59 5.66 -11.25 -6.79
N LEU A 60 5.77 -12.46 -6.24
CA LEU A 60 5.01 -13.61 -6.71
C LEU A 60 3.78 -13.79 -5.81
N SER A 61 2.61 -14.03 -6.42
CA SER A 61 1.41 -14.38 -5.67
C SER A 61 1.66 -15.65 -4.85
N SER A 62 1.12 -15.70 -3.63
CA SER A 62 1.15 -16.94 -2.84
C SER A 62 0.45 -18.08 -3.60
N PRO A 63 0.99 -19.30 -3.61
CA PRO A 63 0.31 -20.45 -4.20
C PRO A 63 -1.00 -20.70 -3.45
N LYS A 64 -2.08 -21.02 -4.17
CA LYS A 64 -3.34 -21.41 -3.55
C LYS A 64 -3.22 -22.87 -3.10
N SER A 65 -2.94 -23.06 -1.80
CA SER A 65 -2.82 -24.39 -1.21
C SER A 65 -4.07 -25.23 -1.50
N GLY A 66 -3.89 -26.48 -1.96
CA GLY A 66 -4.98 -27.37 -2.37
C GLY A 66 -5.38 -27.31 -3.85
N SER A 67 -4.75 -26.46 -4.67
CA SER A 67 -4.93 -26.48 -6.12
C SER A 67 -3.64 -26.83 -6.84
N ALA A 68 -3.53 -28.06 -7.36
CA ALA A 68 -2.39 -28.52 -8.17
C ALA A 68 -2.18 -27.69 -9.46
N LYS A 69 -3.17 -26.87 -9.85
CA LYS A 69 -3.10 -25.96 -11.01
C LYS A 69 -2.77 -24.51 -10.63
N SER A 70 -2.60 -24.19 -9.34
CA SER A 70 -2.24 -22.84 -8.90
C SER A 70 -0.77 -22.58 -9.16
N ARG A 71 -0.47 -21.84 -10.23
CA ARG A 71 0.85 -21.27 -10.47
C ARG A 71 0.93 -19.88 -9.85
N GLN A 72 2.05 -19.58 -9.21
CA GLN A 72 2.35 -18.22 -8.76
C GLN A 72 2.36 -17.29 -9.98
N ARG A 73 1.73 -16.12 -9.83
CA ARG A 73 1.66 -15.08 -10.86
C ARG A 73 2.51 -13.90 -10.40
N PRO A 74 3.24 -13.23 -11.29
CA PRO A 74 3.80 -11.93 -11.01
C PRO A 74 2.70 -10.98 -10.55
N MET A 75 2.93 -10.28 -9.44
CA MET A 75 2.08 -9.26 -8.86
C MET A 75 2.90 -8.01 -8.61
N LYS A 76 2.27 -6.86 -8.85
CA LYS A 76 2.85 -5.57 -8.51
C LYS A 76 2.29 -5.13 -7.16
N ASP A 77 3.21 -4.85 -6.25
CA ASP A 77 2.95 -4.21 -4.98
C ASP A 77 3.57 -2.81 -4.99
N TYR A 78 2.99 -1.92 -4.19
CA TYR A 78 3.43 -0.53 -4.10
C TYR A 78 3.91 -0.32 -2.66
N CYS A 79 5.20 -0.03 -2.49
CA CYS A 79 5.73 0.47 -1.23
C CYS A 79 5.59 1.99 -1.27
N ILE A 80 4.69 2.53 -0.47
CA ILE A 80 4.37 3.96 -0.43
C ILE A 80 5.01 4.59 0.79
N SER A 81 5.48 5.83 0.67
CA SER A 81 6.01 6.61 1.80
C SER A 81 4.95 6.77 2.89
N ILE A 82 5.39 7.00 4.11
CA ILE A 82 4.47 7.30 5.23
C ILE A 82 3.59 8.51 4.91
N ASP A 83 4.12 9.53 4.25
CA ASP A 83 3.36 10.75 3.95
C ASP A 83 2.29 10.51 2.89
N MET A 84 2.60 9.75 1.83
CA MET A 84 1.60 9.28 0.88
C MET A 84 0.51 8.45 1.59
N ALA A 85 0.90 7.54 2.49
CA ALA A 85 -0.04 6.72 3.25
C ALA A 85 -1.00 7.54 4.14
N LYS A 86 -0.48 8.58 4.80
CA LYS A 86 -1.29 9.53 5.59
C LYS A 86 -2.29 10.27 4.71
N GLU A 87 -1.84 10.78 3.57
CA GLU A 87 -2.71 11.51 2.65
C GLU A 87 -3.84 10.61 2.12
N LEU A 88 -3.53 9.37 1.71
CA LEU A 88 -4.55 8.39 1.32
C LEU A 88 -5.54 8.09 2.44
N SER A 89 -5.05 7.95 3.68
CA SER A 89 -5.91 7.72 4.86
C SER A 89 -6.87 8.88 5.11
N MET A 90 -6.40 10.12 4.93
CA MET A 90 -7.23 11.32 5.05
C MET A 90 -8.28 11.43 3.95
N VAL A 91 -7.95 10.99 2.73
CA VAL A 91 -8.81 11.07 1.56
C VAL A 91 -9.97 10.08 1.62
N GLU A 92 -9.74 8.85 2.09
CA GLU A 92 -10.80 7.84 2.17
C GLU A 92 -11.87 8.18 3.22
N ARG A 93 -11.56 9.07 4.20
CA ARG A 93 -12.49 9.68 5.17
C ARG A 93 -13.43 8.70 5.92
N ASN A 94 -13.07 7.44 6.01
CA ASN A 94 -13.82 6.45 6.79
C ASN A 94 -13.30 6.35 8.24
N GLU A 95 -14.00 5.60 9.09
CA GLU A 95 -13.63 5.45 10.50
C GLU A 95 -12.19 4.95 10.69
N LYS A 96 -11.69 4.14 9.74
CA LYS A 96 -10.32 3.64 9.71
C LYS A 96 -9.30 4.69 9.27
N GLY A 97 -9.65 5.56 8.32
CA GLY A 97 -8.81 6.70 7.92
C GLY A 97 -8.52 7.66 9.08
N LYS A 98 -9.51 7.87 9.96
CA LYS A 98 -9.31 8.62 11.21
C LYS A 98 -8.34 7.92 12.18
N GLN A 99 -8.41 6.59 12.29
CA GLN A 99 -7.48 5.79 13.12
C GLN A 99 -6.06 5.76 12.55
N ALA A 100 -5.92 5.77 11.22
CA ALA A 100 -4.63 5.76 10.54
C ALA A 100 -3.83 7.06 10.70
N THR A 101 -4.46 8.16 11.10
CA THR A 101 -3.74 9.41 11.39
C THR A 101 -2.73 9.22 12.55
N SER A 102 -2.96 8.23 13.42
CA SER A 102 -2.11 7.94 14.59
C SER A 102 -0.81 7.17 14.29
N PHE A 103 -0.57 6.70 13.05
CA PHE A 103 0.68 6.01 12.71
C PHE A 103 1.93 6.94 12.71
N ALA A 104 1.74 8.24 12.99
CA ALA A 104 2.77 9.28 12.93
C ALA A 104 3.47 9.59 14.27
N GLN A 105 3.24 8.82 15.34
CA GLN A 105 3.71 9.17 16.69
C GLN A 105 4.71 8.22 17.37
N ASN A 106 5.37 7.29 16.66
CA ASN A 106 6.48 6.52 17.24
C ASN A 106 7.70 6.48 16.32
#